data_AF-A0A2N0QHE7-F1
#
_entry.id   AF-A0A2N0QHE7-F1
#
_cell.length_a   1.000
_cell.length_b   1.000
_cell.length_c   1.000
_cell.angle_alpha   90.00
_cell.angle_beta   90.00
_cell.angle_gamma   90.00
#
_symmetry.space_group_name_H-M   'P 1'
#
loop_
_entity.id
_entity.type
_entity.pdbx_description
1 polymer ?
#
loop_
_entity_poly.entity_id
_entity_poly.type
_entity_poly.pdbx_seq_one_letter_code
_entity_poly.pdbx_strand_id
1 'polypeptide(L)'
;MCEDVARRAREAYQIGRTITLGVTYSKDTFGGGFHRARTIDEPTNDTMIIYKVCKELLDEFYAERPVRHIDISLSKLESEHSMQLSLFDEMKWKKRKLGATMDSLRSKHGATAVLRAVSFTDAGTAVARAQLLGGHKK
;
A
#
# COMPACT_ATOMS: atom_id res chain seq x y z
N MET A 1 3.52 -0.24 -3.92
CA MET A 1 3.70 0.33 -2.57
C MET A 1 2.62 -0.15 -1.62
N CYS A 2 1.35 0.29 -1.74
CA CYS A 2 0.27 -0.26 -0.90
C CYS A 2 0.14 -1.78 -1.04
N GLU A 3 0.22 -2.30 -2.27
CA GLU A 3 0.29 -3.74 -2.56
C GLU A 3 1.38 -4.45 -1.78
N ASP A 4 2.58 -3.86 -1.66
CA ASP A 4 3.72 -4.49 -1.00
C ASP A 4 3.54 -4.54 0.51
N VAL A 5 3.03 -3.45 1.10
CA VAL A 5 2.72 -3.38 2.55
C VAL A 5 1.62 -4.39 2.89
N ALA A 6 0.55 -4.39 2.10
CA ALA A 6 -0.58 -5.29 2.30
C ALA A 6 -0.21 -6.77 2.12
N ARG A 7 0.62 -7.09 1.10
CA ARG A 7 1.13 -8.43 0.87
C ARG A 7 1.97 -8.91 2.06
N ARG A 8 2.92 -8.09 2.55
CA ARG A 8 3.74 -8.44 3.72
C ARG A 8 2.89 -8.68 4.96
N ALA A 9 1.86 -7.86 5.17
CA ALA A 9 0.92 -8.08 6.27
C ALA A 9 0.20 -9.42 6.14
N ARG A 10 -0.30 -9.77 4.94
CA ARG A 10 -0.94 -11.07 4.67
C ARG A 10 0.01 -12.25 4.82
N GLU A 11 1.24 -12.15 4.30
CA GLU A 11 2.29 -13.17 4.45
C GLU A 11 2.63 -13.41 5.94
N ALA A 12 2.58 -12.37 6.77
CA ALA A 12 2.78 -12.45 8.21
C ALA A 12 1.52 -12.85 9.00
N TYR A 13 0.39 -13.11 8.34
CA TYR A 13 -0.92 -13.32 8.99
C TYR A 13 -1.30 -12.19 9.97
N GLN A 14 -1.04 -10.95 9.56
CA GLN A 14 -1.32 -9.74 10.33
C GLN A 14 -2.33 -8.83 9.61
N ILE A 15 -3.09 -8.10 10.41
CA ILE A 15 -3.91 -6.96 10.01
C ILE A 15 -3.55 -5.76 10.89
N GLY A 16 -3.73 -4.53 10.40
CA GLY A 16 -3.37 -3.34 11.16
C GLY A 16 -4.40 -2.22 11.07
N ARG A 17 -4.41 -1.35 12.08
CA ARG A 17 -5.39 -0.26 12.20
C ARG A 17 -4.85 1.09 11.79
N THR A 18 -3.55 1.32 11.97
CA THR A 18 -2.95 2.62 11.76
C THR A 18 -2.14 2.62 10.48
N ILE A 19 -2.62 3.34 9.48
CA ILE A 19 -1.94 3.57 8.20
C ILE A 19 -1.21 4.89 8.31
N THR A 20 0.07 4.89 7.97
CA THR A 20 0.91 6.07 7.96
C THR A 20 1.42 6.33 6.56
N LEU A 21 1.35 7.59 6.13
CA LEU A 21 1.94 8.10 4.91
C LEU A 21 3.00 9.14 5.27
N GLY A 22 4.22 8.87 4.82
CA GLY A 22 5.29 9.86 4.80
C GLY A 22 5.58 10.32 3.37
N VAL A 23 5.78 11.62 3.21
CA VAL A 23 6.15 12.27 1.95
C VAL A 23 7.29 13.23 2.24
N THR A 24 8.40 13.07 1.51
CA THR A 24 9.56 13.97 1.59
C THR A 24 9.66 14.77 0.29
N TYR A 25 9.78 16.09 0.40
CA TYR A 25 9.92 16.99 -0.74
C TYR A 25 11.38 17.13 -1.18
N SER A 26 11.60 17.64 -2.40
CA SER A 26 12.97 17.94 -2.86
C SER A 26 13.62 19.01 -1.98
N LYS A 27 14.94 18.88 -1.79
CA LYS A 27 15.76 19.88 -1.09
C LYS A 27 15.70 21.24 -1.78
N ASP A 28 15.54 21.24 -3.10
CA ASP A 28 15.45 22.44 -3.93
C ASP A 28 14.16 23.25 -3.69
N THR A 29 13.19 22.67 -2.99
CA THR A 29 11.92 23.30 -2.60
C THR A 29 11.79 23.43 -1.08
N PHE A 30 12.85 23.96 -0.45
CA PHE A 30 12.96 24.19 1.00
C PHE A 30 12.96 22.90 1.85
N GLY A 31 13.05 21.72 1.23
CA GLY A 31 13.08 20.43 1.90
C GLY A 31 11.84 20.15 2.74
N GLY A 32 12.03 19.33 3.77
CA GLY A 32 10.95 18.89 4.67
C GLY A 32 10.04 17.85 4.04
N GLY A 33 8.82 17.76 4.58
CA GLY A 33 7.86 16.73 4.26
C GLY A 33 6.74 16.68 5.28
N PHE A 34 5.88 15.68 5.17
CA PHE A 34 4.94 15.34 6.23
C PHE A 34 5.01 13.85 6.53
N HIS A 35 4.66 13.50 7.76
CA HIS A 35 4.50 12.13 8.21
C HIS A 35 3.24 12.08 9.06
N ARG A 36 2.17 11.54 8.49
CA ARG A 36 0.82 11.58 9.07
C ARG A 36 0.23 10.19 9.08
N ALA A 37 -0.53 9.91 10.14
CA ALA A 37 -1.14 8.60 10.35
C ALA A 37 -2.63 8.75 10.61
N ARG A 38 -3.40 7.76 10.16
CA ARG A 38 -4.84 7.64 10.43
C ARG A 38 -5.10 6.24 10.98
N THR A 39 -5.80 6.20 12.12
CA THR A 39 -6.30 4.93 12.67
C THR A 39 -7.72 4.73 12.18
N ILE A 40 -8.02 3.56 11.62
CA ILE A 40 -9.35 3.15 11.18
C ILE A 40 -10.00 2.21 12.20
N ASP A 41 -11.33 2.16 12.17
CA ASP A 41 -12.13 1.38 13.13
C ASP A 41 -12.03 -0.12 12.92
N GLU A 42 -11.85 -0.56 11.68
CA GLU A 42 -11.67 -1.98 11.35
C GLU A 42 -10.23 -2.24 10.90
N PRO A 43 -9.48 -3.16 11.55
CA PRO A 43 -8.12 -3.51 11.15
C PRO A 43 -8.14 -4.12 9.75
N THR A 44 -7.11 -3.84 8.96
CA THR A 44 -7.08 -4.23 7.56
C THR A 44 -5.70 -4.66 7.09
N ASN A 45 -5.71 -5.56 6.12
CA ASN A 45 -4.61 -5.82 5.20
C ASN A 45 -5.12 -5.69 3.74
N ASP A 46 -6.28 -5.05 3.53
CA ASP A 46 -6.82 -4.79 2.21
C ASP A 46 -6.08 -3.62 1.57
N THR A 47 -5.51 -3.89 0.40
CA THR A 47 -4.70 -2.94 -0.32
C THR A 47 -5.45 -1.67 -0.71
N MET A 48 -6.73 -1.77 -1.08
CA MET A 48 -7.54 -0.62 -1.50
C MET A 48 -7.97 0.24 -0.31
N ILE A 49 -8.18 -0.36 0.86
CA ILE A 49 -8.44 0.41 2.09
C ILE A 49 -7.19 1.21 2.45
N ILE A 50 -6.01 0.58 2.46
CA ILE A 50 -4.73 1.26 2.73
C ILE A 50 -4.51 2.39 1.71
N TYR A 51 -4.69 2.12 0.42
CA TYR A 51 -4.58 3.13 -0.64
C TYR A 51 -5.52 4.31 -0.42
N LYS A 52 -6.78 4.07 -0.07
CA LYS A 52 -7.77 5.12 0.16
C LYS A 52 -7.33 6.03 1.31
N VAL A 53 -6.89 5.45 2.44
CA VAL A 53 -6.41 6.21 3.59
C VAL A 53 -5.15 7.02 3.25
N CYS A 54 -4.20 6.43 2.52
CA CYS A 54 -3.03 7.18 2.04
C CYS A 54 -3.44 8.32 1.11
N LYS A 55 -4.43 8.12 0.23
CA LYS A 55 -4.92 9.18 -0.65
C LYS A 55 -5.54 10.33 0.15
N GLU A 56 -6.36 10.03 1.16
CA GLU A 56 -6.95 11.05 2.04
C GLU A 56 -5.86 11.84 2.79
N LEU A 57 -4.85 11.15 3.34
CA LEU A 57 -3.71 11.80 3.99
C LEU A 57 -2.90 12.66 3.01
N LEU A 58 -2.76 12.22 1.75
CA LEU A 58 -2.10 13.01 0.73
C LEU A 58 -2.92 14.26 0.40
N ASP A 59 -4.22 14.10 0.12
CA ASP A 59 -5.13 15.20 -0.22
C ASP A 59 -5.20 16.27 0.89
N GLU A 60 -5.06 15.88 2.17
CA GLU A 60 -5.11 16.79 3.32
C GLU A 60 -3.81 17.53 3.62
N PHE A 61 -2.65 16.89 3.41
CA PHE A 61 -1.35 17.41 3.88
C PHE A 61 -0.35 17.73 2.77
N TYR A 62 -0.66 17.39 1.52
CA TYR A 62 0.21 17.67 0.40
C TYR A 62 0.27 19.18 0.12
N ALA A 63 1.49 19.70 0.07
CA ALA A 63 1.76 21.12 -0.09
C ALA A 63 2.05 21.52 -1.55
N GLU A 64 1.65 20.70 -2.53
CA GLU A 64 1.87 20.93 -3.97
C GLU A 64 3.36 21.12 -4.36
N ARG A 65 4.26 20.46 -3.62
CA ARG A 65 5.71 20.52 -3.86
C ARG A 65 6.24 19.23 -4.50
N PRO A 66 7.30 19.30 -5.34
CA PRO A 66 7.93 18.13 -5.92
C PRO A 66 8.31 17.09 -4.86
N VAL A 67 7.71 15.90 -4.97
CA VAL A 67 7.93 14.78 -4.06
C VAL A 67 9.16 13.98 -4.50
N ARG A 68 10.05 13.68 -3.55
CA ARG A 68 11.26 12.87 -3.77
C ARG A 68 11.16 11.47 -3.16
N HIS A 69 10.45 11.33 -2.04
CA HIS A 69 10.30 10.06 -1.35
C HIS A 69 8.87 9.91 -0.82
N ILE A 70 8.36 8.69 -0.88
CA ILE A 70 7.09 8.29 -0.27
C ILE A 70 7.36 7.02 0.53
N ASP A 71 6.87 6.98 1.76
CA ASP A 71 6.86 5.80 2.60
C ASP A 71 5.43 5.51 3.08
N ILE A 72 5.12 4.21 3.20
CA ILE A 72 3.84 3.73 3.69
C ILE A 72 4.13 2.68 4.74
N SER A 73 3.54 2.82 5.92
CA SER A 73 3.64 1.81 6.98
C SER A 73 2.26 1.47 7.55
N LEU A 74 2.17 0.25 8.07
CA LEU A 74 0.99 -0.27 8.75
C LEU A 74 1.40 -0.62 10.18
N SER A 75 0.65 -0.14 11.16
CA SER A 75 0.94 -0.30 12.59
C SER A 75 -0.34 -0.58 13.39
N LYS A 76 -0.19 -0.79 14.71
CA LYS A 76 -1.21 -1.43 15.56
C LYS A 76 -1.64 -2.76 14.94
N LEU A 77 -0.63 -3.61 14.73
CA LEU A 77 -0.81 -4.92 14.14
C LEU A 77 -1.43 -5.86 15.16
N GLU A 78 -2.35 -6.68 14.69
CA GLU A 78 -2.91 -7.80 15.41
C GLU A 78 -2.92 -9.02 14.49
N SER A 79 -2.89 -10.20 15.08
CA SER A 79 -3.02 -11.45 14.33
C SER A 79 -4.35 -11.45 13.58
N GLU A 80 -4.30 -11.87 12.32
CA GLU A 80 -5.49 -11.99 11.51
C GLU A 80 -6.32 -13.18 12.00
N HIS A 81 -7.19 -12.91 12.97
CA HIS A 81 -8.24 -13.82 13.37
C HIS A 81 -9.36 -13.81 12.31
N SER A 82 -10.31 -14.73 12.40
CA SER A 82 -11.40 -14.89 11.42
C SER A 82 -11.99 -13.56 10.95
N MET A 83 -12.24 -13.43 9.65
CA MET A 83 -12.79 -12.21 9.05
C MET A 83 -14.15 -11.89 9.66
N GLN A 84 -14.34 -10.68 10.19
CA GLN A 84 -15.65 -10.21 10.57
C GLN A 84 -16.53 -10.09 9.32
N LEU A 85 -17.55 -10.94 9.24
CA LEU A 85 -18.56 -10.85 8.19
C LEU A 85 -19.40 -9.59 8.41
N SER A 86 -19.73 -8.92 7.33
CA SER A 86 -20.67 -7.81 7.32
C SER A 86 -21.84 -8.20 6.44
N LEU A 87 -23.06 -8.03 6.96
CA LEU A 87 -24.28 -8.16 6.16
C LEU A 87 -24.37 -7.09 5.06
N PHE A 88 -23.62 -6.00 5.19
CA PHE A 88 -23.64 -4.86 4.29
C PHE A 88 -22.41 -4.76 3.38
N ASP A 89 -21.41 -5.65 3.55
CA ASP A 89 -20.24 -5.75 2.65
C ASP A 89 -20.08 -7.18 2.15
N GLU A 90 -21.00 -7.59 1.27
CA GLU A 90 -20.98 -8.90 0.61
C GLU A 90 -19.72 -9.12 -0.23
N MET A 91 -19.06 -8.03 -0.65
CA MET A 91 -17.85 -8.08 -1.48
C MET A 91 -16.58 -8.32 -0.66
N LYS A 92 -16.63 -8.20 0.67
CA LYS A 92 -15.47 -8.33 1.56
C LYS A 92 -14.71 -9.63 1.37
N TRP A 93 -15.43 -10.76 1.29
CA TRP A 93 -14.80 -12.06 1.07
C TRP A 93 -14.14 -12.16 -0.31
N LYS A 94 -14.75 -11.57 -1.34
CA LYS A 94 -14.21 -11.56 -2.71
C LYS A 94 -12.93 -10.73 -2.78
N LYS A 95 -12.91 -9.55 -2.15
CA LYS A 95 -11.73 -8.68 -2.07
C LYS A 95 -10.57 -9.38 -1.36
N ARG A 96 -10.84 -10.06 -0.25
CA ARG A 96 -9.82 -10.84 0.47
C ARG A 96 -9.23 -11.95 -0.39
N LYS A 97 -10.09 -12.75 -1.04
CA LYS A 97 -9.63 -13.80 -1.96
C LYS A 97 -8.83 -13.23 -3.12
N LEU A 98 -9.26 -12.11 -3.70
CA LEU A 98 -8.53 -11.43 -4.77
C LEU A 98 -7.11 -11.05 -4.33
N GLY A 99 -6.95 -10.44 -3.16
CA GLY A 99 -5.64 -10.09 -2.61
C GLY A 99 -4.72 -11.31 -2.46
N ALA A 100 -5.24 -12.38 -1.84
CA ALA A 100 -4.49 -13.63 -1.66
C ALA A 100 -4.13 -14.30 -3.01
N THR A 101 -5.04 -14.29 -3.99
CA THR A 101 -4.78 -14.81 -5.34
C THR A 101 -3.71 -14.00 -6.06
N MET A 102 -3.77 -12.67 -5.99
CA MET A 102 -2.75 -11.80 -6.57
C MET A 102 -1.37 -12.05 -5.96
N ASP A 103 -1.30 -12.22 -4.64
CA ASP A 103 -0.05 -12.54 -3.94
C ASP A 103 0.50 -13.90 -4.37
N SER A 104 -0.35 -14.93 -4.43
CA SER A 104 0.04 -16.27 -4.88
C SER A 104 0.63 -16.27 -6.29
N LEU A 105 -0.01 -15.55 -7.22
CA LEU A 105 0.51 -15.39 -8.59
C LEU A 105 1.88 -14.71 -8.61
N ARG A 106 2.07 -13.65 -7.81
CA ARG A 106 3.35 -12.93 -7.73
C ARG A 106 4.46 -13.75 -7.09
N SER A 107 4.14 -14.53 -6.06
CA SER A 107 5.12 -15.42 -5.43
C SER A 107 5.56 -16.54 -6.37
N LYS A 108 4.67 -17.05 -7.21
CA LYS A 108 4.96 -18.14 -8.15
C LYS A 108 5.63 -17.67 -9.46
N HIS A 109 5.19 -16.54 -10.01
CA HIS A 109 5.56 -16.09 -11.35
C HIS A 109 6.38 -14.79 -11.37
N GLY A 110 6.72 -14.26 -10.20
CA GLY A 110 7.51 -13.03 -10.04
C GLY A 110 6.67 -11.79 -9.78
N ALA A 111 7.32 -10.74 -9.28
CA ALA A 111 6.66 -9.52 -8.79
C ALA A 111 5.80 -8.78 -9.85
N THR A 112 6.12 -8.96 -11.14
CA THR A 112 5.42 -8.34 -12.28
C THR A 112 4.38 -9.25 -12.93
N ALA A 113 4.14 -10.45 -12.41
CA ALA A 113 3.22 -11.43 -12.99
C ALA A 113 1.78 -10.90 -13.12
N VAL A 114 1.34 -10.12 -12.14
CA VAL A 114 0.07 -9.40 -12.19
C VAL A 114 0.23 -8.03 -11.53
N LEU A 115 -0.12 -6.99 -12.26
CA LEU A 115 -0.08 -5.60 -11.80
C LEU A 115 -1.44 -4.95 -12.05
N ARG A 116 -1.73 -3.87 -11.31
CA ARG A 116 -2.90 -3.05 -11.64
C ARG A 116 -2.67 -2.36 -12.98
N ALA A 117 -3.74 -2.11 -13.74
CA ALA A 117 -3.66 -1.44 -15.04
C ALA A 117 -2.91 -0.10 -14.97
N VAL A 118 -3.10 0.68 -13.89
CA VAL A 118 -2.39 1.95 -13.65
C VAL A 118 -0.86 1.81 -13.61
N SER A 119 -0.32 0.61 -13.36
CA SER A 119 1.12 0.37 -13.37
C SER A 119 1.72 0.32 -14.77
N PHE A 120 0.90 0.22 -15.83
CA PHE A 120 1.31 0.16 -17.23
C PHE A 120 1.16 1.50 -17.96
N THR A 121 0.75 2.57 -17.27
CA THR A 121 0.76 3.93 -17.83
C THR A 121 2.18 4.50 -17.77
N ASP A 122 2.43 5.59 -18.50
CA ASP A 122 3.75 6.26 -18.51
C ASP A 122 4.16 6.77 -17.12
N ALA A 123 3.19 7.11 -16.27
CA ALA A 123 3.43 7.52 -14.87
C ALA A 123 3.66 6.31 -13.93
N GLY A 124 3.40 5.09 -14.39
CA GLY A 124 3.54 3.87 -13.62
C GLY A 124 5.00 3.47 -13.39
N THR A 125 5.38 3.26 -12.13
CA THR A 125 6.79 2.92 -11.78
C THR A 125 7.02 1.44 -11.49
N ALA A 126 5.96 0.62 -11.39
CA ALA A 126 6.08 -0.75 -10.87
C ALA A 126 6.96 -1.66 -11.74
N VAL A 127 6.83 -1.55 -13.07
CA VAL A 127 7.62 -2.36 -14.02
C VAL A 127 9.10 -2.00 -13.94
N ALA A 128 9.42 -0.70 -13.98
CA ALA A 128 10.81 -0.22 -13.85
C ALA A 128 11.42 -0.61 -12.50
N ARG A 129 10.66 -0.46 -11.40
CA ARG A 129 11.12 -0.82 -10.05
C ARG A 129 11.39 -2.32 -9.87
N ALA A 130 10.72 -3.18 -10.62
CA ALA A 130 10.97 -4.62 -10.56
C ALA A 130 12.35 -5.03 -11.09
N GLN A 131 13.00 -4.17 -11.87
CA GLN A 131 14.37 -4.35 -12.35
C GLN A 131 15.42 -3.86 -11.34
N LEU A 132 15.00 -3.24 -10.23
CA LEU A 132 15.91 -2.68 -9.22
C LEU A 132 16.06 -3.65 -8.03
N LEU A 133 17.27 -3.71 -7.45
CA LEU A 133 17.57 -4.33 -6.15
C LEU A 133 17.79 -3.22 -5.12
N GLY A 134 16.91 -3.12 -4.12
CA GLY A 134 17.03 -2.10 -3.07
C GLY A 134 16.98 -0.64 -3.57
N GLY A 135 16.48 -0.40 -4.80
CA GLY A 135 16.48 0.92 -5.44
C GLY A 135 17.67 1.18 -6.37
N HIS A 136 18.61 0.24 -6.48
CA HIS A 136 19.74 0.29 -7.42
C HIS A 136 19.50 -0.62 -8.62
N LYS A 137 20.07 -0.31 -9.79
CA LYS A 137 20.02 -1.21 -10.95
C LYS A 137 20.74 -2.52 -10.58
N LYS A 138 20.15 -3.64 -11.02
CA LYS A 138 20.81 -4.95 -11.01
C LYS A 138 22.13 -4.93 -11.75
#